data_AF-A0A2K3Q6D7-F1
#
_entry.id   AF-A0A2K3Q6D7-F1
#
_cell.length_a   1.000
_cell.length_b   1.000
_cell.length_c   1.000
_cell.angle_alpha   90.00
_cell.angle_beta   90.00
_cell.angle_gamma   90.00
#
_symmetry.space_group_name_H-M   'P 1'
#
loop_
_entity.id
_entity.type
_entity.pdbx_description
1 polymer ?
#
loop_
_entity_poly.entity_id
_entity_poly.type
_entity_poly.pdbx_seq_one_letter_code
_entity_poly.pdbx_strand_id
1 'polypeptide(L)'
;MPTRILCLHGMGINSQIFAQQTAPFRSLLPADYEFIFVDGQITCLPAPGIASIYPGPYLCWYRTPTTKSITKAHHLVRSIMAEKGPFDGVMGFSQVS
;
A
#
# COMPACT_ATOMS: atom_id res chain seq x y z
N MET A 1 9.07 16.74 14.35
CA MET A 1 8.11 15.61 14.24
C MET A 1 8.37 14.98 12.89
N PRO A 2 8.45 13.65 12.77
CA PRO A 2 8.70 13.03 11.48
C PRO A 2 7.54 13.30 10.51
N THR A 3 7.84 13.38 9.22
CA THR A 3 6.83 13.46 8.15
C THR A 3 6.28 12.05 7.92
N ARG A 4 5.00 11.79 8.25
CA ARG A 4 4.39 10.46 8.25
C ARG A 4 3.65 10.19 6.94
N ILE A 5 4.12 9.19 6.19
CA ILE A 5 3.57 8.82 4.88
C ILE A 5 2.83 7.49 4.97
N LEU A 6 1.53 7.49 4.66
CA LEU A 6 0.75 6.27 4.50
C LEU A 6 1.08 5.62 3.16
N CYS A 7 1.53 4.36 3.17
CA CYS A 7 2.00 3.65 1.98
C CYS A 7 1.02 2.55 1.57
N LEU A 8 0.41 2.69 0.39
CA LEU A 8 -0.62 1.80 -0.13
C LEU A 8 -0.11 1.02 -1.36
N HIS A 9 -0.04 -0.30 -1.25
CA HIS A 9 0.49 -1.14 -2.33
C HIS A 9 -0.52 -1.34 -3.47
N GLY A 10 -0.04 -1.65 -4.67
CA GLY A 10 -0.88 -2.02 -5.83
C GLY A 10 -1.42 -3.45 -5.77
N MET A 11 -2.32 -3.81 -6.67
CA MET A 11 -2.86 -5.18 -6.75
C MET A 11 -1.75 -6.19 -7.05
N GLY A 12 -1.77 -7.34 -6.38
CA GLY A 12 -0.89 -8.46 -6.69
C GLY A 12 0.49 -8.38 -6.02
N ILE A 13 0.64 -7.49 -5.04
CA ILE A 13 1.77 -7.41 -4.10
C ILE A 13 1.24 -7.22 -2.68
N ASN A 14 2.12 -7.07 -1.70
CA ASN A 14 1.77 -6.73 -0.32
C ASN A 14 2.64 -5.56 0.18
N SER A 15 2.39 -5.12 1.41
CA SER A 15 3.07 -4.03 2.11
C SER A 15 4.59 -4.22 2.15
N GLN A 16 5.06 -5.44 2.43
CA GLN A 16 6.49 -5.77 2.49
C GLN A 16 7.16 -5.66 1.12
N ILE A 17 6.55 -6.21 0.06
CA ILE A 17 7.05 -6.11 -1.31
C ILE A 17 7.11 -4.64 -1.73
N PHE A 18 6.06 -3.86 -1.42
CA PHE A 18 6.03 -2.43 -1.74
C PHE A 18 7.12 -1.66 -0.98
N ALA A 19 7.38 -1.99 0.28
CA ALA A 19 8.46 -1.41 1.07
C ALA A 19 9.85 -1.71 0.47
N GLN A 20 10.06 -2.93 -0.04
CA GLN A 20 11.30 -3.33 -0.71
C GLN A 20 11.48 -2.62 -2.06
N GLN A 21 10.44 -2.60 -2.90
CA GLN A 21 10.47 -1.94 -4.21
C GLN A 21 10.73 -0.42 -4.10
N THR A 22 10.22 0.22 -3.05
CA THR A 22 10.37 1.66 -2.82
C THR A 22 11.61 2.03 -1.99
N ALA A 23 12.36 1.06 -1.46
CA ALA A 23 13.51 1.33 -0.59
C ALA A 23 14.57 2.25 -1.25
N PRO A 24 14.95 2.06 -2.54
CA PRO A 24 15.90 2.96 -3.18
C PRO A 24 15.40 4.41 -3.26
N PHE A 25 14.14 4.61 -3.64
CA PHE A 25 13.52 5.94 -3.66
C PHE A 25 13.50 6.58 -2.27
N ARG A 26 13.08 5.83 -1.24
CA ARG A 26 12.99 6.34 0.14
C ARG A 26 14.35 6.68 0.73
N SER A 27 15.43 6.02 0.28
CA SER A 27 16.80 6.35 0.71
C SER A 27 17.30 7.72 0.24
N LEU A 28 16.63 8.33 -0.74
CA LEU A 28 16.94 9.67 -1.25
C LEU A 28 16.21 10.78 -0.46
N LEU A 29 15.28 10.41 0.43
CA LEU A 29 14.49 11.35 1.21
C LEU A 29 15.18 11.65 2.55
N PRO A 30 14.89 12.81 3.17
CA PRO A 30 15.35 13.12 4.52
C PRO A 30 15.03 12.01 5.54
N ALA A 31 15.93 11.83 6.52
CA ALA A 31 15.83 10.75 7.50
C ALA A 31 14.65 10.90 8.48
N ASP A 32 14.01 12.06 8.53
CA ASP A 32 12.84 12.35 9.34
C ASP A 32 11.51 11.93 8.68
N TYR A 33 11.54 11.21 7.55
CA TYR A 33 10.35 10.58 6.98
C TYR A 33 10.05 9.23 7.63
N GLU A 34 8.81 9.03 8.08
CA GLU A 34 8.30 7.76 8.58
C GLU A 34 7.31 7.16 7.56
N PHE A 35 7.56 5.93 7.10
CA PHE A 35 6.73 5.27 6.10
C PHE A 35 5.91 4.14 6.73
N ILE A 36 4.59 4.25 6.71
CA ILE A 36 3.67 3.27 7.28
C ILE A 36 3.04 2.45 6.15
N PHE A 37 3.56 1.25 5.92
CA PHE A 37 3.04 0.31 4.94
C PHE A 37 1.88 -0.50 5.52
N VAL A 38 0.80 -0.63 4.75
CA VAL A 38 -0.39 -1.38 5.16
C VAL A 38 -0.86 -2.29 4.02
N ASP A 39 -1.54 -3.37 4.40
CA ASP A 39 -2.03 -4.38 3.48
C ASP A 39 -3.51 -4.21 3.15
N GLY A 40 -3.83 -4.44 1.87
CA GLY A 40 -5.19 -4.75 1.45
C GLY A 40 -5.64 -6.10 2.03
N GLN A 41 -6.95 -6.26 2.26
CA GLN A 41 -7.47 -7.44 2.97
C GLN A 41 -7.89 -8.60 2.06
N ILE A 42 -7.62 -8.53 0.75
CA ILE A 42 -8.10 -9.52 -0.22
C ILE A 42 -6.93 -10.23 -0.89
N THR A 43 -6.81 -11.55 -0.71
CA THR A 43 -5.84 -12.37 -1.44
C THR A 43 -6.11 -12.37 -2.95
N CYS A 44 -5.10 -12.20 -3.78
CA CYS A 44 -5.24 -12.23 -5.23
C CYS A 44 -4.07 -12.95 -5.90
N LEU A 45 -4.06 -12.96 -7.24
CA LEU A 45 -2.93 -13.45 -8.01
C LEU A 45 -1.79 -12.42 -8.00
N PRO A 46 -0.53 -12.86 -8.12
CA PRO A 46 0.60 -11.94 -8.22
C PRO A 46 0.46 -11.04 -9.44
N ALA A 47 0.98 -9.81 -9.35
CA ALA A 47 1.16 -9.00 -10.55
C ALA A 47 2.23 -9.64 -11.48
N PRO A 48 2.21 -9.35 -12.80
CA PRO A 48 3.16 -9.93 -13.75
C PRO A 48 4.62 -9.77 -13.28
N GLY A 49 5.37 -10.89 -13.25
CA GLY A 49 6.78 -10.90 -12.84
C GLY A 49 7.06 -10.83 -11.32
N ILE A 50 6.04 -10.63 -10.48
CA ILE A 50 6.25 -10.57 -9.02
C ILE A 50 6.62 -11.94 -8.45
N ALA A 51 5.89 -12.99 -8.83
CA ALA A 51 6.06 -14.32 -8.23
C ALA A 51 7.41 -14.98 -8.54
N SER A 52 8.15 -14.50 -9.54
CA SER A 52 9.52 -14.95 -9.82
C SER A 52 10.57 -14.34 -8.88
N ILE A 53 10.22 -13.28 -8.15
CA ILE A 53 11.16 -12.51 -7.31
C ILE A 53 10.74 -12.54 -5.84
N TYR A 54 9.44 -12.38 -5.57
CA TYR A 54 8.89 -12.26 -4.23
C TYR A 54 7.91 -13.38 -3.93
N PRO A 55 8.02 -14.05 -2.78
CA PRO A 55 6.98 -14.96 -2.32
C PRO A 55 5.72 -14.18 -1.93
N GLY A 56 4.57 -14.87 -1.98
CA GLY A 56 3.31 -14.33 -1.47
C GLY A 56 3.28 -14.20 0.07
N PRO A 57 2.15 -13.77 0.65
CA PRO A 57 0.84 -13.61 -0.01
C PRO A 57 0.77 -12.37 -0.90
N TYR A 58 -0.07 -12.44 -1.95
CA TYR A 58 -0.37 -11.29 -2.82
C TYR A 58 -1.75 -10.76 -2.50
N LEU A 59 -1.86 -9.45 -2.34
CA LEU A 59 -3.04 -8.80 -1.80
C LEU A 59 -3.55 -7.71 -2.74
N CYS A 60 -4.81 -7.35 -2.56
CA CYS A 60 -5.46 -6.23 -3.23
C CYS A 60 -6.52 -5.59 -2.35
N TRP A 61 -6.92 -4.37 -2.73
CA TRP A 61 -7.95 -3.59 -2.03
C TRP A 61 -9.36 -3.92 -2.52
N TYR A 62 -9.47 -4.28 -3.79
CA TYR A 62 -10.67 -4.77 -4.45
C TYR A 62 -10.28 -5.64 -5.65
N ARG A 63 -11.12 -6.62 -6.05
CA ARG A 63 -10.86 -7.45 -7.26
C ARG A 63 -11.37 -6.80 -8.53
N THR A 64 -12.58 -6.25 -8.46
CA THR A 64 -13.27 -5.59 -9.57
C THR A 64 -13.68 -4.20 -9.12
N PRO A 65 -13.46 -3.15 -9.92
CA PRO A 65 -13.76 -1.76 -9.56
C PRO A 65 -15.25 -1.47 -9.70
N THR A 66 -16.06 -1.98 -8.77
CA THR A 66 -17.47 -1.60 -8.62
C THR A 66 -17.60 -0.48 -7.60
N THR A 67 -18.66 0.34 -7.66
CA THR A 67 -18.91 1.37 -6.64
C THR A 67 -18.85 0.77 -5.22
N LYS A 68 -19.50 -0.38 -5.00
CA LYS A 68 -19.52 -1.05 -3.70
C LYS A 68 -18.13 -1.47 -3.21
N SER A 69 -17.28 -2.00 -4.08
CA SER A 69 -15.94 -2.48 -3.69
C SER A 69 -14.97 -1.32 -3.47
N ILE A 70 -15.03 -0.28 -4.30
CA ILE A 70 -14.23 0.94 -4.14
C ILE A 70 -14.63 1.67 -2.85
N THR A 71 -15.93 1.81 -2.57
CA THR A 71 -16.42 2.39 -1.30
C THR A 71 -15.89 1.62 -0.09
N LYS A 72 -15.90 0.28 -0.13
CA LYS A 72 -15.33 -0.56 0.94
C LYS A 72 -13.82 -0.34 1.11
N ALA A 73 -13.06 -0.26 0.01
CA ALA A 73 -11.63 0.02 0.06
C ALA A 73 -11.35 1.40 0.68
N HIS A 74 -12.10 2.44 0.31
CA HIS A 74 -11.98 3.76 0.94
C HIS A 74 -12.33 3.73 2.43
N HIS A 75 -13.39 3.02 2.84
CA HIS A 75 -13.72 2.89 4.26
C HIS A 75 -12.58 2.25 5.06
N LEU A 76 -11.94 1.21 4.52
CA LEU A 76 -10.78 0.58 5.12
C LEU A 76 -9.60 1.56 5.25
N VAL A 77 -9.25 2.28 4.18
CA VAL A 77 -8.16 3.26 4.24
C VAL A 77 -8.48 4.37 5.26
N ARG A 78 -9.73 4.84 5.30
CA ARG A 78 -10.17 5.84 6.29
C ARG A 78 -10.10 5.32 7.72
N SER A 79 -10.42 4.05 7.98
CA SER A 79 -10.28 3.49 9.33
C SER A 79 -8.80 3.40 9.74
N ILE A 80 -7.91 3.00 8.82
CA ILE A 80 -6.46 3.02 9.05
C ILE A 80 -5.96 4.43 9.35
N MET A 81 -6.42 5.43 8.60
CA MET A 81 -6.08 6.84 8.83
C MET A 81 -6.54 7.33 10.21
N ALA A 82 -7.73 6.93 10.65
CA ALA A 82 -8.25 7.28 11.97
C ALA A 82 -7.48 6.58 13.11
N GLU A 83 -7.08 5.32 12.92
CA GLU A 83 -6.40 4.51 13.94
C GLU A 83 -4.91 4.86 14.07
N LYS A 84 -4.22 5.04 12.93
CA LYS A 84 -2.75 5.15 12.88
C LYS A 84 -2.24 6.55 12.53
N GLY A 85 -3.14 7.47 12.19
CA GLY A 85 -2.81 8.85 11.85
C GLY A 85 -2.33 9.67 13.06
N PRO A 86 -2.07 10.98 12.88
CA PRO A 86 -2.19 11.72 11.63
C PRO A 86 -1.11 11.32 10.61
N PHE A 87 -1.42 11.48 9.31
CA PHE A 87 -0.50 11.30 8.20
C PHE A 87 -0.34 12.62 7.45
N ASP A 88 0.88 12.95 7.04
CA ASP A 88 1.21 14.17 6.30
C ASP A 88 1.13 13.96 4.78
N GLY A 89 1.15 12.71 4.32
CA GLY A 89 1.04 12.37 2.91
C GLY A 89 0.68 10.91 2.66
N VAL A 90 0.44 10.59 1.39
CA VAL A 90 0.16 9.23 0.91
C VAL A 90 1.10 8.90 -0.24
N MET A 91 1.70 7.71 -0.19
CA MET A 91 2.43 7.11 -1.31
C MET A 91 1.67 5.88 -1.77
N GLY A 92 1.25 5.86 -3.04
CA GLY A 92 0.49 4.74 -3.61
C GLY A 92 0.92 4.42 -5.04
N PHE A 93 0.69 3.19 -5.47
CA PHE A 93 0.99 2.74 -6.83
C PHE A 93 -0.13 1.90 -7.44
N SER A 94 -0.50 2.20 -8.69
CA SER A 94 -1.44 1.44 -9.52
C SER A 94 -2.88 1.39 -8.97
N GLN A 95 -3.30 0.33 -8.28
CA GLN A 95 -4.70 0.11 -7.87
C GLN A 95 -5.28 1.21 -6.96
N VAL A 96 -4.40 1.90 -6.25
CA VAL A 96 -4.73 2.88 -5.21
C VAL A 96 -4.58 4.32 -5.71
N SER A 97 -4.31 4.49 -7.01
CA SER A 97 -4.26 5.78 -7.71
C SER A 97 -5.64 6.21 -8.19
#